data_AF-A0A2H1WXT0-F1
#
_entry.id   AF-A0A2H1WXT0-F1
#
_cell.length_a   1.000
_cell.length_b   1.000
_cell.length_c   1.000
_cell.angle_alpha   90.00
_cell.angle_beta   90.00
_cell.angle_gamma   90.00
#
_symmetry.space_group_name_H-M   'P 1'
#
loop_
_entity.id
_entity.type
_entity.pdbx_description
1 polymer ?
#
loop_
_entity_poly.entity_id
_entity_poly.type
_entity_poly.pdbx_seq_one_letter_code
_entity_poly.pdbx_strand_id
1 'polypeptide(L)' 'MDWDALAQRRLRPPFRPKLKSKREAANFDAEFTKEEPVLTPVPHDVVRAINQEEFRGFSFVNKDFNPAPAADKPAQA' A
#
# COMPACT_ATOMS: atom_id res chain seq x y z
N MET A 1 -10.27 -22.27 19.26
CA MET A 1 -10.07 -20.97 18.59
C MET A 1 -11.28 -20.74 17.72
N ASP A 2 -11.92 -19.58 17.81
CA ASP A 2 -13.07 -19.24 16.98
C ASP A 2 -12.57 -18.71 15.62
N TRP A 3 -12.78 -19.50 14.56
CA TRP A 3 -12.29 -19.19 13.21
C TRP A 3 -13.13 -18.13 12.50
N ASP A 4 -14.44 -18.08 12.75
CA ASP A 4 -15.34 -17.11 12.13
C ASP A 4 -15.06 -15.70 12.69
N ALA A 5 -14.86 -15.60 14.01
CA ALA A 5 -14.45 -14.36 14.65
C ALA A 5 -13.07 -13.88 14.18
N LEU A 6 -12.14 -14.80 13.91
CA LEU A 6 -10.81 -14.48 13.35
C LEU A 6 -10.92 -13.91 11.93
N ALA A 7 -11.65 -14.59 11.04
CA ALA A 7 -11.85 -14.16 9.66
C ALA A 7 -12.50 -12.76 9.57
N GLN A 8 -13.42 -12.46 10.49
CA GLN A 8 -14.09 -11.16 10.62
C GLN A 8 -13.26 -10.11 11.38
N ARG A 9 -11.99 -10.39 11.72
CA ARG A 9 -11.07 -9.51 12.47
C ARG A 9 -11.63 -9.03 13.83
N ARG A 10 -12.45 -9.85 14.49
CA ARG A 10 -13.07 -9.54 15.81
C ARG A 10 -12.19 -9.96 16.99
N LEU A 11 -11.24 -10.86 16.77
CA LEU A 11 -10.27 -11.23 17.80
C LEU A 11 -9.18 -10.17 17.93
N ARG A 12 -8.87 -9.76 19.17
CA ARG A 12 -7.80 -8.79 19.45
C ARG A 12 -6.42 -9.42 19.15
N PRO A 13 -5.56 -8.78 18.33
CA PRO A 13 -4.20 -9.26 18.14
C PRO A 13 -3.41 -9.25 19.45
N PRO A 14 -2.53 -10.25 19.69
CA PRO A 14 -1.70 -10.30 20.89
C PRO A 14 -0.64 -9.18 20.94
N PHE A 15 -0.32 -8.59 19.79
CA PHE A 15 0.63 -7.50 19.65
C PHE A 15 0.04 -6.38 18.78
N ARG A 16 0.27 -5.13 19.18
CA ARG A 16 -0.08 -3.93 18.42
C ARG A 16 1.19 -3.09 18.21
N PRO A 17 1.69 -2.95 16.98
CA PRO A 17 2.86 -2.11 16.71
C PRO A 17 2.57 -0.64 17.04
N LYS A 18 3.59 0.07 17.49
CA LYS A 18 3.49 1.51 17.77
C LYS A 18 3.55 2.27 16.44
N LEU A 19 2.64 3.23 16.27
CA LEU A 19 2.58 4.14 15.13
C LEU A 19 2.31 5.56 15.66
N LYS A 20 3.10 6.54 15.24
CA LYS A 20 2.98 7.96 15.57
C LYS A 20 2.13 8.71 14.54
N SER A 21 2.13 8.29 13.28
CA SER A 21 1.33 8.93 12.22
C SER A 21 0.96 7.97 11.10
N LYS A 22 0.02 8.39 10.24
CA LYS A 22 -0.40 7.63 9.04
C LYS A 22 0.70 7.48 7.98
N ARG A 23 1.77 8.28 8.04
CA ARG A 23 2.88 8.29 7.06
C ARG A 23 4.17 7.72 7.64
N GLU A 24 4.16 7.20 8.86
CA GLU A 24 5.37 6.69 9.50
C GLU A 24 5.77 5.34 8.91
N ALA A 25 7.06 5.17 8.62
CA ALA A 25 7.65 3.95 8.09
C ALA A 25 8.55 3.22 9.12
N ALA A 26 8.31 3.41 10.43
CA ALA A 26 9.18 2.89 11.49
C ALA A 26 9.20 1.36 11.64
N ASN A 27 8.26 0.65 11.00
CA ASN A 27 8.24 -0.81 10.95
C ASN A 27 8.84 -1.36 9.64
N PHE A 28 9.45 -0.51 8.82
CA PHE A 28 10.23 -0.87 7.64
C PHE A 28 11.72 -0.68 7.92
N ASP A 29 12.58 -1.35 7.15
CA ASP A 29 14.03 -1.21 7.32
C ASP A 29 14.49 0.23 7.03
N ALA A 30 15.45 0.69 7.84
CA ALA A 30 16.05 2.00 7.69
C ALA A 30 16.89 2.10 6.41
N GLU A 31 17.38 0.98 5.87
CA GLU A 31 18.09 0.95 4.58
C GLU A 31 17.21 1.53 3.47
N PHE A 32 15.99 1.03 3.30
CA PHE A 32 15.07 1.49 2.25
C PHE A 32 14.45 2.87 2.53
N THR A 33 14.09 3.14 3.78
CA THR A 33 13.35 4.37 4.12
C THR A 33 14.22 5.63 4.14
N LYS A 34 15.55 5.47 4.16
CA LYS A 34 16.50 6.58 4.04
C LYS A 34 16.88 6.90 2.60
N GLU A 35 16.65 5.99 1.67
CA GLU A 35 16.88 6.24 0.25
C GLU A 35 15.91 7.31 -0.28
N GLU A 36 16.38 8.07 -1.27
CA GLU A 36 15.53 9.06 -1.93
C GLU A 36 14.47 8.32 -2.78
N PRO A 37 13.17 8.67 -2.68
CA PRO A 37 12.11 7.99 -3.41
C PRO A 37 12.09 8.42 -4.90
N VAL A 38 13.14 8.06 -5.64
CA VAL A 38 13.33 8.38 -7.05
C VAL A 38 13.20 7.14 -7.93
N LEU A 39 12.76 7.33 -9.16
CA LEU A 39 12.77 6.28 -10.17
C LEU A 39 14.16 6.23 -10.81
N THR A 40 14.78 5.06 -10.84
CA THR A 40 16.03 4.84 -11.58
C THR A 40 15.80 5.13 -13.06
N PRO A 41 16.61 6.00 -13.70
CA PRO A 41 16.52 6.26 -15.13
C PRO A 41 16.77 4.97 -15.94
N VAL A 42 15.89 4.66 -16.88
CA VAL A 42 16.02 3.48 -17.75
C VAL A 42 16.45 3.92 -19.16
N PRO A 43 17.50 3.31 -19.74
CA PRO A 43 17.91 3.60 -21.12
C PRO A 43 16.79 3.33 -22.14
N HIS A 44 16.60 4.24 -23.10
CA HIS A 44 15.51 4.14 -24.07
C HIS A 44 15.63 2.94 -25.02
N ASP A 45 16.84 2.50 -25.32
CA ASP A 45 17.12 1.30 -26.12
C ASP A 45 16.64 0.03 -25.43
N VAL A 46 16.84 -0.09 -24.12
CA VAL A 46 16.30 -1.19 -23.30
C VAL A 46 14.77 -1.22 -23.38
N VAL A 47 14.12 -0.07 -23.17
CA VAL A 47 12.64 0.01 -23.23
C VAL A 47 12.11 -0.37 -24.61
N ARG A 48 12.78 0.07 -25.68
CA ARG A 48 12.39 -0.24 -27.07
C ARG A 48 12.54 -1.71 -27.44
N ALA A 49 13.43 -2.44 -26.78
CA ALA A 49 13.65 -3.87 -27.03
C ALA A 49 12.56 -4.76 -26.40
N ILE A 50 11.75 -4.23 -25.49
CA ILE A 50 10.71 -4.98 -24.78
C ILE A 50 9.43 -5.06 -25.62
N ASN A 51 8.89 -6.26 -25.79
CA ASN A 51 7.61 -6.50 -26.43
C ASN A 51 6.44 -5.97 -25.58
N GLN A 52 5.87 -4.83 -25.98
CA GLN A 52 4.81 -4.16 -25.21
C GLN A 52 3.49 -4.93 -25.16
N GLU A 53 3.26 -5.87 -26.10
CA GLU A 53 2.04 -6.66 -26.13
C GLU A 53 1.89 -7.61 -24.93
N GLU A 54 3.01 -7.95 -24.27
CA GLU A 54 3.00 -8.78 -23.05
C GLU A 54 2.30 -8.10 -21.87
N PHE A 55 2.22 -6.76 -21.89
CA PHE A 55 1.54 -5.98 -20.85
C PHE A 55 0.06 -5.70 -21.18
N ARG A 56 -0.47 -6.25 -22.28
CA ARG A 56 -1.88 -6.09 -22.63
C ARG A 56 -2.77 -6.63 -21.50
N GLY A 57 -3.63 -5.78 -20.95
CA GLY A 57 -4.52 -6.14 -19.84
C GLY A 57 -3.91 -5.97 -18.45
N PHE A 58 -2.72 -5.38 -18.32
CA PHE A 58 -2.07 -5.12 -17.03
C PHE A 58 -2.86 -4.14 -16.15
N SER A 59 -3.48 -3.12 -16.75
CA SER A 59 -4.21 -2.09 -16.00
C SER A 59 -5.44 -2.67 -15.31
N PHE A 60 -5.50 -2.50 -13.99
CA PHE A 60 -6.64 -2.89 -13.15
C PHE A 60 -7.00 -1.75 -12.20
N VAL A 61 -8.29 -1.52 -12.00
CA VAL A 61 -8.82 -0.60 -11.00
C VAL A 61 -9.87 -1.34 -10.17
N ASN A 62 -9.71 -1.31 -8.85
CA ASN A 62 -10.73 -1.83 -7.95
C ASN A 62 -11.98 -0.94 -8.04
N LYS A 63 -13.14 -1.53 -8.36
CA LYS A 63 -14.43 -0.82 -8.48
C LYS A 63 -14.88 -0.17 -7.17
N ASP A 64 -14.43 -0.70 -6.04
CA ASP A 64 -14.74 -0.17 -4.70
C ASP A 64 -13.73 0.88 -4.24
N PHE A 65 -12.71 1.19 -5.05
CA PHE A 65 -11.73 2.21 -4.70
C PHE A 65 -12.35 3.60 -4.90
N ASN A 66 -12.64 4.28 -3.79
CA ASN A 66 -12.99 5.69 -3.78
C ASN A 66 -11.74 6.52 -3.43
N PRO A 67 -11.17 7.29 -4.37
CA PRO A 67 -10.00 8.14 -4.11
C PRO A 67 -10.33 9.39 -3.29
N ALA A 68 -11.62 9.69 -3.04
CA ALA A 68 -11.97 10.81 -2.17
C ALA A 68 -11.41 10.57 -0.75
N PRO A 69 -10.77 11.57 -0.12
CA PRO A 69 -10.37 11.45 1.27
C PRO A 69 -11.61 11.10 2.09
N ALA A 70 -11.51 10.05 2.91
CA ALA A 70 -12.57 9.68 3.84
C ALA A 70 -12.98 10.95 4.60
N ALA A 71 -14.20 11.44 4.33
CA ALA A 71 -14.72 12.64 4.95
C ALA A 71 -14.46 12.56 6.45
N ASP A 72 -13.79 13.57 7.01
CA ASP A 72 -13.61 13.72 8.44
C ASP A 72 -14.99 13.57 9.09
N LYS A 73 -15.23 12.43 9.72
CA LYS A 73 -16.44 12.28 10.54
C LYS A 73 -16.28 13.30 11.65
N PRO A 74 -17.23 14.23 11.84
CA PRO A 74 -17.16 15.15 12.96
C PRO A 74 -17.08 14.32 14.24
N ALA A 75 -16.13 14.66 15.10
CA ALA A 75 -16.05 14.11 16.44
C ALA A 75 -17.43 14.27 17.08
N GLN A 76 -18.06 13.16 17.45
CA GLN A 76 -19.28 13.19 18.25
C GLN A 76 -18.90 13.89 19.57
N ALA A 77 -19.56 15.02 19.82
CA ALA A 77 -19.47 15.80 21.04
C ALA A 77 -20.10 15.06 22.22
#